data_AF-X1GW37-F1
#
_entry.id   AF-X1GW37-F1
#
_cell.length_a   1.000
_cell.length_b   1.000
_cell.length_c   1.000
_cell.angle_alpha   90.00
_cell.angle_beta   90.00
_cell.angle_gamma   90.00
#
_symmetry.space_group_name_H-M   'P 1'
#
loop_
_entity.id
_entity.type
_entity.pdbx_description
1 polymer ?
#
loop_
_entity_poly.entity_id
_entity_poly.type
_entity_poly.pdbx_seq_one_letter_code
_entity_poly.pdbx_strand_id
1 'polypeptide(L)' 'MDKDKIFENMKAVVEYVADQMPHKYNNIKSMFLKTTMGHPIKIDEQFLKGIEV' A
#
# COMPACT_ATOMS: atom_id res chain seq x y z
N MET A 1 -3.08 -16.47 5.93
CA MET A 1 -2.92 -15.37 6.91
C MET A 1 -4.27 -14.75 7.13
N ASP A 2 -4.53 -14.27 8.34
CA ASP A 2 -5.76 -13.56 8.62
C ASP A 2 -5.80 -12.22 7.86
N LYS A 3 -6.99 -11.76 7.48
CA LYS A 3 -7.14 -10.55 6.67
C LYS A 3 -6.55 -9.34 7.39
N ASP A 4 -6.80 -9.23 8.69
CA ASP A 4 -6.35 -8.11 9.51
C ASP A 4 -4.82 -8.03 9.56
N LYS A 5 -4.14 -9.17 9.71
CA LYS A 5 -2.68 -9.23 9.69
C LYS A 5 -2.08 -8.86 8.33
N ILE A 6 -2.76 -9.18 7.24
CA ILE A 6 -2.32 -8.78 5.90
C ILE A 6 -2.40 -7.26 5.75
N PHE A 7 -3.47 -6.64 6.27
CA PHE A 7 -3.64 -5.19 6.23
C PHE A 7 -2.60 -4.46 7.09
N GLU A 8 -2.36 -4.91 8.32
CA GLU A 8 -1.33 -4.34 9.20
C GLU A 8 0.06 -4.40 8.55
N ASN A 9 0.43 -5.55 7.99
CA ASN A 9 1.70 -5.72 7.31
C ASN A 9 1.81 -4.81 6.08
N MET A 10 0.73 -4.67 5.31
CA MET A 10 0.73 -3.80 4.13
C MET A 10 0.90 -2.33 4.54
N LYS A 11 0.21 -1.88 5.60
CA LYS A 11 0.36 -0.53 6.15
C LYS A 11 1.80 -0.26 6.58
N ALA A 12 2.39 -1.16 7.36
CA ALA A 12 3.77 -1.02 7.83
C ALA A 12 4.80 -0.91 6.69
N VAL A 13 4.63 -1.70 5.61
CA VAL A 13 5.50 -1.63 4.43
C VAL A 13 5.32 -0.31 3.68
N VAL A 14 4.08 0.15 3.51
CA VAL A 14 3.79 1.40 2.82
C VAL A 14 4.33 2.61 3.60
N GLU A 15 4.14 2.63 4.91
CA GLU A 15 4.69 3.67 5.80
C GLU A 15 6.21 3.70 5.73
N TYR A 16 6.86 2.54 5.83
CA TYR A 16 8.31 2.44 5.70
C TYR A 16 8.81 3.00 4.36
N VAL A 17 8.17 2.63 3.25
CA VAL A 17 8.55 3.12 1.91
C VAL A 17 8.30 4.62 1.78
N ALA A 18 7.18 5.12 2.31
CA ALA A 18 6.86 6.55 2.29
C ALA A 18 7.88 7.37 3.09
N ASP A 19 8.30 6.91 4.27
CA ASP A 19 9.28 7.64 5.09
C ASP A 19 10.68 7.73 4.46
N GLN A 20 11.02 6.84 3.52
CA GLN A 20 12.25 6.94 2.74
C GLN A 20 12.19 7.97 1.61
N MET A 21 11.02 8.57 1.33
CA MET A 21 10.81 9.47 0.20
C MET A 21 10.68 10.95 0.63
N PRO A 22 11.25 11.91 -0.12
CA PRO A 22 11.25 13.34 0.25
C PRO A 22 9.84 13.97 0.33
N HIS A 23 8.83 13.39 -0.33
CA HIS A 23 7.43 13.84 -0.23
C HIS A 23 6.48 12.74 0.23
N LYS A 24 6.98 11.73 0.95
CA LYS A 24 6.20 10.63 1.52
C LYS A 24 5.20 10.03 0.53
N TYR A 25 3.91 10.07 0.86
CA TYR A 25 2.81 9.51 0.08
C TYR A 25 2.62 10.18 -1.28
N ASN A 26 3.00 11.46 -1.45
CA ASN A 26 2.84 12.17 -2.71
C ASN A 26 3.75 11.63 -3.83
N ASN A 27 4.78 10.85 -3.47
CA ASN A 27 5.63 10.17 -4.45
C ASN A 27 5.04 8.84 -4.95
N ILE A 28 3.95 8.35 -4.34
CA ILE A 28 3.31 7.08 -4.71
C ILE A 28 2.14 7.36 -5.65
N LYS A 29 2.37 7.19 -6.96
CA LYS A 29 1.32 7.39 -7.98
C LYS A 29 0.24 6.31 -7.99
N SER A 30 0.63 5.05 -7.76
CA SER A 30 -0.27 3.91 -7.84
C SER A 30 0.32 2.69 -7.17
N MET A 31 -0.51 1.89 -6.52
CA MET A 31 -0.11 0.65 -5.85
C MET A 31 -0.90 -0.53 -6.44
N PHE A 32 -0.23 -1.65 -6.65
CA PHE A 32 -0.82 -2.85 -7.22
C PHE A 32 -0.48 -4.04 -6.34
N LEU A 33 -1.47 -4.88 -6.07
CA LEU A 33 -1.29 -6.15 -5.37
C LEU A 33 -1.44 -7.29 -6.36
N LYS A 34 -0.47 -8.22 -6.36
CA LYS A 34 -0.56 -9.45 -7.14
C LYS A 34 -0.05 -10.63 -6.33
N THR A 35 -0.58 -11.80 -6.60
CA THR A 35 0.03 -13.07 -6.20
C THR A 35 1.03 -13.52 -7.26
N THR A 36 1.90 -14.49 -6.96
CA THR A 36 3.01 -14.93 -7.83
C THR A 36 2.59 -15.19 -9.28
N MET A 37 1.38 -15.73 -9.50
CA MET A 37 0.82 -16.04 -10.83
C MET A 37 -0.52 -15.35 -11.09
N GLY A 38 -0.96 -14.42 -10.22
CA GLY A 38 -2.25 -13.74 -10.33
C GLY A 38 -2.19 -12.46 -11.16
N HIS A 39 -3.35 -12.03 -11.66
CA HIS A 39 -3.46 -10.72 -12.31
C HIS A 39 -3.31 -9.61 -11.27
N PRO A 40 -2.57 -8.53 -11.57
CA PRO A 40 -2.41 -7.42 -10.65
C PRO A 40 -3.72 -6.68 -10.48
N ILE A 41 -4.09 -6.44 -9.22
CA ILE A 41 -5.26 -5.65 -8.83
C ILE A 41 -4.76 -4.29 -8.39
N LYS A 42 -5.24 -3.22 -9.02
CA LYS A 42 -4.94 -1.85 -8.58
C LYS A 42 -5.63 -1.62 -7.24
N ILE A 43 -4.89 -1.10 -6.28
CA ILE A 43 -5.44 -0.67 -5.00
C ILE A 43 -6.13 0.67 -5.21
N ASP A 44 -7.38 0.78 -4.76
CA ASP A 44 -8.20 1.97 -4.97
C ASP A 44 -7.62 3.21 -4.27
N GLU A 45 -7.79 4.36 -4.92
CA GLU A 45 -7.32 5.65 -4.39
C GLU A 45 -8.02 6.03 -3.08
N GLN A 46 -9.23 5.51 -2.84
CA GLN A 46 -9.92 5.66 -1.55
C GLN A 46 -9.17 4.96 -0.41
N PHE A 47 -8.51 3.83 -0.69
CA PHE A 47 -7.72 3.11 0.29
C PHE A 47 -6.41 3.84 0.60
N LEU A 48 -5.77 4.43 -0.42
CA LEU A 48 -4.56 5.24 -0.23
C LEU A 48 -4.81 6.49 0.62
N LYS A 49 -5.94 7.18 0.41
CA LYS A 49 -6.36 8.31 1.25
C LYS A 49 -6.68 7.92 2.69
N GLY A 50 -7.09 6.68 2.93
CA GLY A 50 -7.31 6.15 4.28
C GLY A 50 -6.00 5.87 5.04
N ILE A 51 -4.87 5.72 4.35
CA ILE A 51 -3.55 5.53 4.97
C ILE A 51 -2.89 6.89 5.30
N GLU A 52 -3.31 7.99 4.66
CA GLU A 52 -2.82 9.35 4.97
C GLU A 52 -3.26 9.89 6.35
N VAL A 53 -4.04 9.12 7.14
CA VAL A 53 -4.52 9.50 8.49
C VAL A 53 -3.58 9.01 9.58
#